data_AF-A0A2X1WZU5-F1
#
_entry.id   AF-A0A2X1WZU5-F1
#
_cell.length_a   1.000
_cell.length_b   1.000
_cell.length_c   1.000
_cell.angle_alpha   90.00
_cell.angle_beta   90.00
_cell.angle_gamma   90.00
#
_symmetry.space_group_name_H-M   'P 1'
#
loop_
_entity.id
_entity.type
_entity.pdbx_description
1 polymer ?
#
loop_
_entity_poly.entity_id
_entity_poly.type
_entity_poly.pdbx_seq_one_letter_code
_entity_poly.pdbx_strand_id
1 'polypeptide(L)'
;MQDTLQRNLVAAGLAEKVEIGLAYAIGIARPTSVYVETFGTGKLSDEEIEKIIMENFDMRPAAIIRDLDLLRPIYRQTASYGHFGRK
;
A
#
# COMPACT_ATOMS: atom_id res chain seq x y z
N MET A 1 -3.91 2.32 -2.37
CA MET A 1 -2.46 2.05 -2.35
C MET A 1 -2.04 1.25 -1.12
N GLN A 2 -2.13 1.78 0.11
CA GLN A 2 -1.76 1.02 1.33
C GLN A 2 -2.49 -0.33 1.44
N ASP A 3 -3.82 -0.35 1.36
CA ASP A 3 -4.61 -1.60 1.37
C ASP A 3 -4.21 -2.57 0.23
N THR A 4 -4.01 -2.04 -0.98
CA THR A 4 -3.57 -2.83 -2.14
C THR A 4 -2.25 -3.53 -1.85
N LEU A 5 -1.31 -2.82 -1.23
CA LEU A 5 0.01 -3.35 -0.89
C LEU A 5 -0.08 -4.40 0.22
N GLN A 6 -0.83 -4.12 1.28
CA GLN A 6 -1.08 -5.08 2.37
C GLN A 6 -1.64 -6.39 1.81
N ARG A 7 -2.65 -6.30 0.94
CA ARG A 7 -3.25 -7.47 0.29
C ARG A 7 -2.25 -8.21 -0.60
N ASN A 8 -1.40 -7.50 -1.34
CA ASN A 8 -0.37 -8.13 -2.17
C ASN A 8 0.65 -8.89 -1.32
N LEU A 9 1.10 -8.34 -0.20
CA LEU A 9 2.04 -9.01 0.70
C LEU A 9 1.43 -10.25 1.37
N VAL A 10 0.17 -10.14 1.82
CA VAL A 10 -0.57 -11.28 2.40
C VAL A 10 -0.84 -12.35 1.34
N ALA A 11 -1.25 -11.96 0.14
CA ALA A 11 -1.49 -12.89 -0.98
C ALA A 11 -0.21 -13.56 -1.49
N ALA A 12 0.93 -12.86 -1.43
CA ALA A 12 2.26 -13.44 -1.69
C ALA A 12 2.74 -14.35 -0.55
N GLY A 13 2.00 -14.39 0.57
CA GLY A 13 2.32 -15.21 1.74
C GLY A 13 3.56 -14.73 2.48
N LEU A 14 3.89 -13.43 2.41
CA LEU A 14 5.02 -12.83 3.14
C LEU A 14 4.69 -12.57 4.61
N ALA A 15 3.42 -12.36 4.95
CA ALA A 15 2.92 -12.24 6.31
C ALA A 15 1.44 -12.64 6.39
N GLU A 16 0.95 -13.05 7.56
CA GLU A 16 -0.49 -13.28 7.78
C GLU A 16 -1.23 -11.97 8.08
N LYS A 17 -0.57 -11.05 8.77
CA LYS A 17 -1.06 -9.71 9.09
C LYS A 17 0.05 -8.71 8.82
N VAL A 18 -0.32 -7.57 8.24
CA VAL A 18 0.62 -6.50 7.95
C VAL A 18 -0.08 -5.15 8.06
N GLU A 19 0.55 -4.22 8.75
CA GLU A 19 0.21 -2.81 8.76
C GLU A 19 1.28 -2.02 8.01
N ILE A 20 0.83 -1.03 7.23
CA ILE A 20 1.73 -0.20 6.42
C ILE A 20 1.36 1.26 6.63
N GLY A 21 2.31 2.05 7.10
CA GLY A 21 2.19 3.50 7.23
C GLY A 21 2.89 4.22 6.08
N LEU A 22 2.29 5.32 5.58
CA LEU A 22 2.96 6.25 4.67
C LEU A 22 2.82 7.67 5.21
N ALA A 23 3.94 8.38 5.29
CA ALA A 23 3.94 9.81 5.61
C ALA A 23 4.38 10.62 4.39
N TYR A 24 3.71 11.76 4.15
CA TYR A 24 4.06 12.71 3.11
C TYR A 24 4.14 14.11 3.70
N ALA A 25 5.12 14.89 3.26
CA ALA A 25 5.16 16.33 3.52
C ALA A 25 4.51 17.08 2.34
N ILE A 26 3.82 18.19 2.65
CA ILE A 26 3.19 19.05 1.64
C ILE A 26 4.25 19.52 0.64
N GLY A 27 3.98 19.32 -0.66
CA GLY A 27 4.89 19.70 -1.74
C GLY A 27 5.99 18.69 -2.06
N ILE A 28 6.10 17.57 -1.33
CA ILE A 28 7.07 16.51 -1.60
C ILE A 28 6.35 15.32 -2.24
N ALA A 29 6.78 14.94 -3.45
CA ALA A 29 6.16 13.85 -4.19
C ALA A 29 6.49 12.46 -3.61
N ARG A 30 7.71 12.26 -3.10
CA ARG A 30 8.11 11.01 -2.45
C ARG A 30 7.63 10.99 -0.99
N PRO A 31 7.24 9.83 -0.45
CA PRO A 31 6.94 9.73 0.98
C PRO A 31 8.17 10.10 1.80
N THR A 32 7.95 10.77 2.93
CA THR A 32 9.00 11.08 3.91
C THR A 32 9.40 9.86 4.73
N SER A 33 8.46 8.95 4.94
CA SER A 33 8.71 7.65 5.55
C SER A 33 7.68 6.61 5.10
N VAL A 34 8.13 5.35 5.06
CA VAL A 34 7.30 4.16 4.94
C VAL A 34 7.51 3.37 6.23
N TYR A 35 6.43 2.88 6.82
CA TYR A 35 6.47 2.05 8.02
C TYR A 35 5.83 0.70 7.69
N VAL A 36 6.41 -0.38 8.17
CA VAL A 36 5.90 -1.75 8.03
C VAL A 36 5.92 -2.42 9.39
N GLU A 37 4.84 -3.14 9.70
CA GLU A 37 4.72 -3.95 10.91
C GLU A 37 3.98 -5.24 10.56
N THR A 38 4.61 -6.39 10.77
CA THR A 38 3.99 -7.70 10.50
C THR A 38 3.44 -8.38 11.75
N PHE A 39 3.53 -7.76 12.92
CA PHE A 39 3.02 -8.29 14.20
C PHE A 39 3.59 -9.69 14.52
N GLY A 40 4.83 -9.95 14.11
CA GLY A 40 5.48 -11.25 14.28
C GLY A 40 4.96 -12.37 13.37
N THR A 41 4.14 -12.05 12.36
CA THR A 41 3.62 -13.03 11.38
C THR A 41 4.38 -13.02 10.05
N GLY A 42 5.39 -12.15 9.93
CA GLY A 42 6.24 -12.03 8.74
C GLY A 42 7.19 -13.23 8.60
N LYS A 43 7.36 -13.68 7.35
CA LYS A 43 8.42 -14.65 6.98
C LYS A 43 9.79 -13.98 6.83
N LEU A 44 9.80 -12.68 6.57
CA LEU A 44 10.97 -11.82 6.47
C LEU A 44 10.88 -10.75 7.56
N SER A 45 11.99 -10.08 7.85
CA SER A 45 11.96 -8.94 8.78
C SER A 45 11.14 -7.78 8.20
N ASP A 46 10.60 -6.94 9.08
CA ASP A 46 9.81 -5.77 8.65
C ASP A 46 10.65 -4.82 7.78
N GLU A 47 11.96 -4.70 8.06
CA GLU A 47 12.90 -3.89 7.26
C GLU A 47 13.16 -4.50 5.88
N GLU A 48 13.20 -5.83 5.76
CA GLU A 48 13.33 -6.50 4.45
C GLU A 48 12.08 -6.27 3.60
N ILE A 49 10.90 -6.35 4.23
CA ILE A 49 9.63 -6.08 3.56
C ILE A 49 9.55 -4.61 3.15
N GLU A 50 9.98 -3.67 4.00
CA GLU A 50 10.06 -2.24 3.67
C GLU A 50 10.93 -1.99 2.43
N LYS A 51 12.10 -2.62 2.35
CA LYS A 51 12.97 -2.53 1.16
C LYS A 51 12.30 -3.06 -0.09
N ILE A 52 11.70 -4.25 -0.01
CA ILE A 52 10.96 -4.84 -1.14
C ILE A 52 9.86 -3.88 -1.62
N ILE A 53 9.12 -3.25 -0.70
CA ILE A 53 8.09 -2.28 -1.03
C ILE A 53 8.70 -1.09 -1.77
N MET A 54 9.77 -0.49 -1.24
CA MET A 54 10.40 0.69 -1.84
C MET A 54 11.03 0.41 -3.21
N GLU A 55 11.50 -0.82 -3.46
CA GLU A 55 12.09 -1.23 -4.74
C GLU A 55 11.03 -1.54 -5.81
N ASN A 56 9.88 -2.09 -5.41
CA ASN A 56 8.87 -2.58 -6.35
C ASN A 56 7.73 -1.59 -6.60
N PHE A 57 7.49 -0.64 -5.70
CA PHE A 57 6.34 0.26 -5.77
C PHE A 57 6.75 1.74 -5.74
N ASP A 58 6.33 2.48 -6.77
CA ASP A 58 6.51 3.93 -6.82
C ASP A 58 5.40 4.63 -6.02
N MET A 59 5.74 5.07 -4.81
CA MET A 59 4.80 5.70 -3.88
C MET A 59 4.54 7.20 -4.18
N ARG A 60 4.94 7.72 -5.33
CA ARG A 60 4.59 9.10 -5.70
C ARG A 60 3.10 9.21 -6.04
N PRO A 61 2.38 10.26 -5.62
CA PRO A 61 0.95 10.41 -5.94
C PRO A 61 0.62 10.26 -7.43
N ALA A 62 1.45 10.83 -8.31
CA ALA A 62 1.28 10.69 -9.76
C ALA A 62 1.44 9.24 -10.26
N ALA A 63 2.38 8.49 -9.68
CA ALA A 63 2.58 7.08 -10.01
C ALA A 63 1.40 6.24 -9.51
N ILE A 64 0.92 6.49 -8.28
CA ILE A 64 -0.28 5.83 -7.73
C ILE A 64 -1.50 6.05 -8.63
N ILE A 65 -1.72 7.28 -9.10
CA ILE A 65 -2.83 7.61 -10.00
C ILE A 65 -2.72 6.83 -11.32
N ARG A 66 -1.51 6.75 -11.88
CA ARG A 66 -1.23 6.04 -13.14
C ARG A 66 -1.40 4.54 -12.98
N ASP A 67 -0.75 3.95 -11.98
CA ASP A 67 -0.63 2.50 -11.82
C ASP A 67 -1.95 1.86 -11.38
N LEU A 68 -2.79 2.61 -10.65
CA LEU A 68 -4.15 2.19 -10.27
C LEU A 68 -5.25 2.71 -11.23
N ASP A 69 -4.87 3.44 -12.28
CA ASP A 69 -5.77 4.03 -13.28
C ASP A 69 -6.97 4.75 -12.62
N LEU A 70 -6.65 5.73 -11.77
CA LEU A 70 -7.61 6.41 -10.87
C LEU A 70 -8.39 7.55 -11.54
N LEU A 71 -8.00 8.00 -12.74
CA LEU A 71 -8.66 9.09 -13.45
C LEU A 71 -9.86 8.62 -14.27
N ARG A 72 -10.74 7.84 -13.62
CA ARG A 72 -11.94 7.26 -14.20
C ARG A 72 -13.13 7.41 -13.25
N PRO A 73 -14.38 7.35 -13.72
CA PRO A 73 -15.57 7.47 -12.88
C PRO A 73 -15.87 6.19 -12.08
N ILE A 74 -14.91 5.72 -11.27
CA ILE A 74 -14.98 4.46 -10.50
C ILE A 74 -15.36 4.65 -9.02
N TYR A 75 -15.56 5.88 -8.55
CA TYR A 75 -15.74 6.17 -7.11
C TYR A 75 -17.16 5.99 -6.59
N ARG A 76 -18.18 6.03 -7.47
CA ARG A 76 -19.59 5.92 -7.06
C ARG A 76 -19.88 4.56 -6.42
N GLN A 77 -19.32 3.49 -6.98
CA GLN A 77 -19.51 2.14 -6.45
C GLN A 77 -18.97 2.00 -5.02
N THR A 78 -17.85 2.67 -4.70
CA THR A 78 -17.19 2.61 -3.38
C THR A 78 -17.82 3.52 -2.32
N ALA A 79 -18.81 4.35 -2.67
CA ALA A 79 -19.42 5.32 -1.75
C ALA A 79 -20.30 4.69 -0.65
N SER A 80 -20.60 3.39 -0.75
CA SER A 80 -21.37 2.63 0.26
C SER A 80 -20.76 1.24 0.46
N TYR A 81 -21.00 0.66 1.63
CA TYR A 81 -20.55 -0.70 2.02
C TYR A 81 -19.01 -0.88 2.07
N GLY A 82 -18.26 0.21 2.22
CA GLY A 82 -16.81 0.20 2.34
C GLY A 82 -16.07 0.29 1.00
N HIS A 83 -14.83 0.79 1.10
CA HIS A 83 -13.93 0.97 -0.05
C HIS A 83 -13.09 -0.29 -0.35
N PHE A 84 -12.86 -1.14 0.65
CA PHE A 84 -12.00 -2.31 0.59
C PHE A 84 -12.78 -3.61 0.86
N GLY A 85 -12.19 -4.76 0.56
CA GLY A 85 -12.82 -6.07 0.80
C GLY A 85 -14.03 -6.39 -0.11
N ARG A 86 -14.20 -5.64 -1.20
CA ARG A 86 -15.22 -5.90 -2.22
C ARG A 86 -14.70 -6.98 -3.18
N LYS A 87 -15.59 -7.91 -3.55
CA LYS A 87 -15.27 -9.02 -4.47
C LYS A 87 -14.91 -8.54 -5.86
#